data_AF-A0A7V7DQV9-F1
#
_entry.id   AF-A0A7V7DQV9-F1
#
_cell.length_a   1.000
_cell.length_b   1.000
_cell.length_c   1.000
_cell.angle_alpha   90.00
_cell.angle_beta   90.00
_cell.angle_gamma   90.00
#
_symmetry.space_group_name_H-M   'P 1'
#
loop_
_entity.id
_entity.type
_entity.pdbx_description
1 polymer ?
#
loop_
_entity_poly.entity_id
_entity_poly.type
_entity_poly.pdbx_seq_one_letter_code
_entity_poly.pdbx_strand_id
1 'polypeptide(L)'
;MGLAVMGVAGLLVYYDQPPDILVDRSGKLMAIRAADGTLLLSQNRSQKSLRESWTKQAGQGTKSPLWSSSEDGSLQCGRLGCRGQIRGRKLALLRYPDSPIQDCNGLDLLVVAGARPPACDQALLVVDAFDLERKGTHAIWVDAEKIRVETVADWQGQRPWSLNSGASVRSVAPEP
;
A
#
# COMPACT_ATOMS: atom_id res chain seq x y z
N MET A 1 30.29 -30.02 3.36
CA MET A 1 29.92 -28.73 3.95
C MET A 1 28.94 -27.99 3.02
N GLY A 2 27.71 -28.47 2.89
CA GLY A 2 26.73 -27.90 1.93
C GLY A 2 25.35 -27.58 2.53
N LEU A 3 25.18 -27.75 3.85
CA LEU A 3 23.90 -27.55 4.54
C LEU A 3 23.79 -26.20 5.26
N ALA A 4 24.89 -25.43 5.33
CA ALA A 4 24.91 -24.16 6.05
C ALA A 4 24.39 -22.96 5.23
N VAL A 5 24.37 -23.06 3.88
CA VAL A 5 24.01 -21.92 3.02
C VAL A 5 22.48 -21.76 2.89
N MET A 6 21.69 -22.83 3.03
CA MET A 6 20.21 -22.73 3.01
C MET A 6 19.62 -22.16 4.31
N GLY A 7 20.33 -22.25 5.45
CA GLY A 7 19.84 -21.72 6.72
C GLY A 7 19.87 -20.19 6.78
N VAL A 8 20.89 -19.56 6.18
CA VAL A 8 21.07 -18.10 6.23
C VAL A 8 20.09 -17.37 5.31
N ALA A 9 19.69 -17.97 4.18
CA ALA A 9 18.68 -17.39 3.30
C ALA A 9 17.27 -17.38 3.93
N GLY A 10 16.91 -18.40 4.73
CA GLY A 10 15.63 -18.45 5.44
C GLY A 10 15.54 -17.47 6.62
N LEU A 11 16.67 -17.19 7.28
CA LEU A 11 16.74 -16.26 8.40
C LEU A 11 16.64 -14.78 8.00
N LEU A 12 17.03 -14.42 6.77
CA LEU A 12 16.88 -13.05 6.25
C LEU A 12 15.45 -12.72 5.81
N VAL A 13 14.67 -13.73 5.36
CA VAL A 13 13.24 -13.55 5.01
C VAL A 13 12.38 -13.26 6.26
N TYR A 14 12.84 -13.65 7.44
CA TYR A 14 12.12 -13.44 8.70
C TYR A 14 12.07 -11.98 9.16
N TYR A 15 12.95 -11.10 8.65
CA TYR A 15 13.14 -9.76 9.23
C TYR A 15 12.42 -8.60 8.53
N ASP A 16 11.97 -8.76 7.29
CA ASP A 16 11.16 -7.71 6.64
C ASP A 16 9.66 -7.99 6.88
N GLN A 17 9.05 -7.19 7.75
CA GLN A 17 7.59 -7.23 7.94
C GLN A 17 6.92 -7.05 6.58
N PRO A 18 5.86 -7.82 6.27
CA PRO A 18 5.17 -7.65 5.00
C PRO A 18 4.52 -6.26 4.94
N PRO A 19 4.35 -5.66 3.75
CA PRO A 19 3.74 -4.35 3.62
C PRO A 19 2.34 -4.33 4.20
N ASP A 20 1.96 -3.17 4.74
CA ASP A 20 0.64 -2.92 5.30
C ASP A 20 -0.36 -2.58 4.20
N ILE A 21 0.09 -1.92 3.13
CA ILE A 21 -0.75 -1.51 2.01
C ILE A 21 -0.07 -1.90 0.69
N LEU A 22 -0.85 -2.45 -0.23
CA LEU A 22 -0.46 -2.72 -1.60
C LEU A 22 -1.40 -2.01 -2.57
N VAL A 23 -0.86 -1.38 -3.61
CA VAL A 23 -1.63 -0.65 -4.61
C VAL A 23 -1.12 -0.99 -5.99
N ASP A 24 -1.99 -1.50 -6.86
CA ASP A 24 -1.61 -1.78 -8.24
C ASP A 24 -1.42 -0.49 -9.04
N ARG A 25 -0.72 -0.58 -10.18
CA ARG A 25 -0.48 0.56 -11.08
C ARG A 25 -1.74 1.33 -11.47
N SER A 26 -2.91 0.67 -11.52
CA SER A 26 -4.17 1.35 -11.88
C SER A 26 -4.92 1.97 -10.71
N GLY A 27 -4.53 1.68 -9.46
CA GLY A 27 -5.28 2.00 -8.25
C GLY A 27 -6.60 1.23 -8.10
N LYS A 28 -6.98 0.38 -9.06
CA LYS A 28 -8.25 -0.37 -9.01
C LYS A 28 -8.18 -1.58 -8.09
N LEU A 29 -7.00 -2.15 -7.88
CA LEU A 29 -6.75 -3.21 -6.89
C LEU A 29 -5.79 -2.68 -5.83
N MET A 30 -6.37 -2.35 -4.68
CA MET A 30 -5.69 -2.05 -3.44
C MET A 30 -5.84 -3.21 -2.44
N ALA A 31 -4.94 -3.29 -1.48
CA ALA A 31 -5.05 -4.17 -0.33
C ALA A 31 -4.56 -3.44 0.93
N ILE A 32 -5.15 -3.76 2.07
CA ILE A 32 -4.75 -3.23 3.38
C ILE A 32 -4.71 -4.37 4.39
N ARG A 33 -3.69 -4.39 5.23
CA ARG A 33 -3.52 -5.35 6.31
C ARG A 33 -4.28 -4.88 7.54
N ALA A 34 -5.20 -5.71 8.03
CA ALA A 34 -5.85 -5.49 9.32
C ALA A 34 -4.93 -5.87 10.49
N ALA A 35 -5.31 -5.47 11.71
CA ALA A 35 -4.51 -5.70 12.91
C ALA A 35 -4.27 -7.18 13.22
N ASP A 36 -5.16 -8.07 12.77
CA ASP A 36 -5.03 -9.53 12.86
C ASP A 36 -4.03 -10.13 11.85
N GLY A 37 -3.43 -9.29 11.00
CA GLY A 37 -2.50 -9.70 9.95
C GLY A 37 -3.16 -10.04 8.61
N THR A 38 -4.49 -10.10 8.55
CA THR A 38 -5.25 -10.43 7.33
C THR A 38 -5.12 -9.31 6.30
N LEU A 39 -4.72 -9.66 5.08
CA LEU A 39 -4.71 -8.78 3.92
C LEU A 39 -6.12 -8.73 3.31
N LEU A 40 -6.81 -7.61 3.55
CA LEU A 40 -8.12 -7.30 3.00
C LEU A 40 -7.98 -6.67 1.63
N LEU A 41 -8.64 -7.27 0.63
CA LEU A 41 -8.53 -6.83 -0.75
C LEU A 41 -9.75 -6.04 -1.19
N SER A 42 -9.45 -4.97 -1.89
CA SER A 42 -10.42 -4.15 -2.55
C SER A 42 -11.16 -4.98 -3.63
N GLN A 43 -12.48 -4.78 -3.83
CA GLN A 43 -13.25 -5.50 -4.85
C GLN A 43 -12.84 -5.07 -6.27
N ASN A 44 -12.21 -5.98 -7.01
CA ASN A 44 -11.89 -5.78 -8.42
C ASN A 44 -12.01 -7.09 -9.21
N ARG A 45 -12.86 -7.11 -10.24
CA ARG A 45 -13.08 -8.30 -11.10
C ARG A 45 -12.04 -8.44 -12.21
N SER A 46 -11.39 -7.34 -12.62
CA SER A 46 -10.46 -7.32 -13.75
C SER A 46 -9.05 -7.83 -13.40
N GLN A 47 -8.67 -7.81 -12.12
CA GLN A 47 -7.32 -8.13 -11.64
C GLN A 47 -7.26 -9.46 -10.89
N LYS A 48 -7.91 -10.52 -11.40
CA LYS A 48 -8.04 -11.81 -10.71
C LYS A 48 -6.67 -12.44 -10.39
N SER A 49 -5.77 -12.49 -11.36
CA SER A 49 -4.45 -13.11 -11.21
C SER A 49 -3.57 -12.37 -10.20
N LEU A 50 -3.60 -11.03 -10.21
CA LEU A 50 -2.85 -10.22 -9.26
C LEU A 50 -3.40 -10.39 -7.84
N ARG A 51 -4.72 -10.40 -7.68
CA ARG A 51 -5.40 -10.67 -6.41
C ARG A 51 -5.01 -12.03 -5.83
N GLU A 52 -5.00 -13.07 -6.66
CA GLU A 52 -4.58 -14.42 -6.25
C GLU A 52 -3.10 -14.46 -5.86
N SER A 53 -2.24 -13.75 -6.60
CA SER A 53 -0.81 -13.66 -6.31
C SER A 53 -0.55 -13.01 -4.95
N TRP A 54 -1.19 -11.86 -4.67
CA TRP A 54 -1.08 -11.21 -3.36
C TRP A 54 -1.66 -12.03 -2.23
N THR A 55 -2.78 -12.74 -2.47
CA THR A 55 -3.38 -13.62 -1.46
C THR A 55 -2.45 -14.78 -1.09
N LYS A 56 -1.81 -15.39 -2.10
CA LYS A 56 -0.81 -16.45 -1.88
C LYS A 56 0.41 -15.90 -1.14
N GLN A 57 0.92 -14.73 -1.54
CA GLN A 57 2.06 -14.09 -0.89
C GLN A 57 1.76 -13.72 0.57
N ALA A 58 0.52 -13.37 0.89
CA ALA A 58 0.07 -13.11 2.25
C ALA A 58 -0.15 -14.38 3.09
N GLY A 59 0.08 -15.59 2.54
CA GLY A 59 -0.14 -16.84 3.27
C GLY A 59 -1.61 -17.22 3.47
N GLN A 60 -2.54 -16.55 2.77
CA GLN A 60 -3.99 -16.77 2.94
C GLN A 60 -4.57 -17.88 2.05
N GLY A 61 -3.70 -18.61 1.32
CA GLY A 61 -4.10 -19.65 0.38
C GLY A 61 -5.01 -19.11 -0.72
N THR A 62 -6.24 -19.60 -0.77
CA THR A 62 -7.27 -19.16 -1.74
C THR A 62 -8.24 -18.14 -1.14
N LYS A 63 -8.13 -17.82 0.15
CA LYS A 63 -9.00 -16.88 0.85
C LYS A 63 -8.56 -15.44 0.61
N SER A 64 -9.27 -14.75 -0.26
CA SER A 64 -9.06 -13.33 -0.55
C SER A 64 -10.22 -12.51 0.04
N PRO A 65 -10.24 -12.28 1.37
CA PRO A 65 -11.31 -11.51 2.01
C PRO A 65 -11.38 -10.13 1.38
N LEU A 66 -12.60 -9.66 1.17
CA LEU A 66 -12.81 -8.31 0.65
C LEU A 66 -12.65 -7.31 1.78
N TRP A 67 -12.41 -6.06 1.40
CA TRP A 67 -12.55 -4.89 2.27
C TRP A 67 -13.81 -4.96 3.12
N SER A 68 -13.60 -4.99 4.43
CA SER A 68 -14.59 -4.95 5.49
C SER A 68 -14.02 -4.13 6.65
N SER A 69 -14.87 -3.54 7.47
CA SER A 69 -14.40 -2.93 8.72
C SER A 69 -13.72 -3.98 9.59
N SER A 70 -12.63 -3.61 10.26
CA SER A 70 -11.96 -4.47 11.21
C SER A 70 -12.75 -4.52 12.53
N GLU A 71 -12.64 -5.64 13.25
CA GLU A 71 -13.37 -5.84 14.51
C GLU A 71 -12.91 -4.90 15.62
N ASP A 72 -11.64 -4.51 15.60
CA ASP A 72 -11.02 -3.56 16.53
C ASP A 72 -11.36 -2.08 16.20
N GLY A 73 -12.09 -1.82 15.12
CA GLY A 73 -12.48 -0.48 14.67
C GLY A 73 -11.33 0.36 14.09
N SER A 74 -10.11 -0.19 13.97
CA SER A 74 -8.96 0.52 13.40
C SER A 74 -9.14 0.82 11.92
N LEU A 75 -9.90 0.00 11.18
CA LEU A 75 -10.22 0.16 9.77
C LEU A 75 -11.72 0.14 9.54
N GLN A 76 -12.19 1.11 8.74
CA GLN A 76 -13.55 1.20 8.25
C GLN A 76 -13.49 1.16 6.73
N CYS A 77 -13.84 0.02 6.16
CA CYS A 77 -13.77 -0.21 4.74
C CYS A 77 -15.15 -0.42 4.15
N GLY A 78 -15.37 0.20 2.99
CA GLY A 78 -16.56 0.02 2.18
C GLY A 78 -16.22 -0.18 0.71
N ARG A 79 -17.23 -0.02 -0.14
CA ARG A 79 -17.07 -0.19 -1.59
C ARG A 79 -16.16 0.89 -2.21
N LEU A 80 -16.29 2.13 -1.75
CA LEU A 80 -15.61 3.29 -2.31
C LEU A 80 -14.15 3.42 -1.84
N GLY A 81 -13.86 2.95 -0.63
CA GLY A 81 -12.56 3.13 -0.02
C GLY A 81 -12.47 2.54 1.39
N CYS A 82 -11.27 2.64 1.96
CA CYS A 82 -10.98 2.36 3.36
C CYS A 82 -10.46 3.61 4.04
N ARG A 83 -10.83 3.81 5.30
CA ARG A 83 -10.25 4.83 6.18
C ARG A 83 -9.96 4.21 7.53
N GLY A 84 -8.99 4.76 8.25
CA GLY A 84 -8.67 4.24 9.57
C GLY A 84 -7.30 4.67 10.04
N GLN A 85 -6.70 3.82 10.87
CA GLN A 85 -5.37 4.04 11.40
C GLN A 85 -4.57 2.75 11.47
N ILE A 86 -3.27 2.86 11.22
CA ILE A 86 -2.29 1.78 11.43
C ILE A 86 -1.18 2.34 12.30
N ARG A 87 -0.91 1.70 13.45
CA ARG A 87 0.15 2.10 14.39
C ARG A 87 0.12 3.61 14.73
N GLY A 88 -1.07 4.17 14.88
CA GLY A 88 -1.31 5.58 15.21
C GLY A 88 -1.36 6.54 14.01
N ARG A 89 -1.09 6.08 12.79
CA ARG A 89 -1.13 6.89 11.55
C ARG A 89 -2.49 6.85 10.90
N LYS A 90 -3.10 8.02 10.68
CA LYS A 90 -4.39 8.15 10.00
C LYS A 90 -4.19 8.01 8.50
N LEU A 91 -5.01 7.16 7.88
CA LEU A 91 -4.90 6.86 6.46
C LEU A 91 -6.26 6.74 5.76
N ALA A 92 -6.24 6.98 4.45
CA ALA A 92 -7.36 6.77 3.56
C ALA A 92 -6.91 6.17 2.23
N LEU A 93 -7.68 5.20 1.73
CA LEU A 93 -7.53 4.53 0.44
C LEU A 93 -8.82 4.73 -0.36
N LEU A 94 -8.73 5.46 -1.46
CA LEU A 94 -9.85 5.84 -2.30
C LEU A 94 -9.70 5.19 -3.68
N ARG A 95 -10.59 4.26 -4.00
CA ARG A 95 -10.45 3.43 -5.20
C ARG A 95 -11.03 4.08 -6.47
N TYR A 96 -11.89 5.06 -6.32
CA TYR A 96 -12.49 5.77 -7.46
C TYR A 96 -11.95 7.20 -7.54
N PRO A 97 -11.70 7.73 -8.74
CA PRO A 97 -11.23 9.10 -8.92
C PRO A 97 -12.11 10.14 -8.22
N ASP A 98 -13.42 9.92 -8.25
CA ASP A 98 -14.42 10.83 -7.67
C ASP A 98 -14.85 10.41 -6.25
N SER A 99 -14.04 9.61 -5.56
CA SER A 99 -14.38 9.19 -4.19
C SER A 99 -14.38 10.43 -3.29
N PRO A 100 -15.49 10.72 -2.59
CA PRO A 100 -15.56 11.90 -1.76
C PRO A 100 -14.61 11.78 -0.56
N ILE A 101 -13.82 12.82 -0.33
CA ILE A 101 -13.09 13.03 0.93
C ILE A 101 -13.42 14.44 1.40
N GLN A 102 -14.03 14.53 2.58
CA GLN A 102 -14.54 15.79 3.12
C GLN A 102 -13.53 16.47 4.04
N ASP A 103 -12.70 15.69 4.73
CA ASP A 103 -11.68 16.20 5.64
C ASP A 103 -10.40 15.37 5.50
N CYS A 104 -9.31 16.07 5.19
CA CYS A 104 -7.95 15.53 5.11
C CYS A 104 -7.06 16.11 6.20
N ASN A 105 -7.62 16.83 7.17
CA ASN A 105 -6.86 17.39 8.28
C ASN A 105 -6.29 16.27 9.16
N GLY A 106 -4.99 16.35 9.44
CA GLY A 106 -4.26 15.34 10.20
C GLY A 106 -4.19 13.97 9.52
N LEU A 107 -4.41 13.88 8.20
CA LEU A 107 -4.24 12.64 7.45
C LEU A 107 -2.76 12.42 7.15
N ASP A 108 -2.19 11.30 7.61
CA ASP A 108 -0.78 10.97 7.36
C ASP A 108 -0.58 10.37 5.95
N LEU A 109 -1.50 9.53 5.50
CA LEU A 109 -1.42 8.84 4.21
C LEU A 109 -2.74 8.88 3.44
N LEU A 110 -2.69 9.41 2.21
CA LEU A 110 -3.76 9.28 1.24
C LEU A 110 -3.28 8.45 0.04
N VAL A 111 -4.03 7.43 -0.32
CA VAL A 111 -3.90 6.75 -1.62
C VAL A 111 -5.19 7.00 -2.39
N VAL A 112 -5.10 7.53 -3.61
CA VAL A 112 -6.28 7.83 -4.44
C VAL A 112 -6.04 7.42 -5.89
N ALA A 113 -6.99 6.69 -6.48
CA ALA A 113 -6.93 6.26 -7.88
C ALA A 113 -7.25 7.37 -8.91
N GLY A 114 -7.36 8.62 -8.44
CA GLY A 114 -7.60 9.83 -9.25
C GLY A 114 -6.57 10.90 -8.97
N ALA A 115 -6.86 12.14 -9.39
CA ALA A 115 -6.04 13.29 -9.05
C ALA A 115 -6.08 13.55 -7.54
N ARG A 116 -4.98 14.09 -7.00
CA ARG A 116 -4.93 14.58 -5.62
C ARG A 116 -6.04 15.61 -5.37
N PRO A 117 -6.90 15.41 -4.36
CA PRO A 117 -7.86 16.43 -3.96
C PRO A 117 -7.12 17.63 -3.35
N PRO A 118 -7.43 18.89 -3.75
CA PRO A 118 -6.78 20.08 -3.18
C PRO A 118 -6.92 20.19 -1.66
N ALA A 119 -8.03 19.69 -1.11
CA ALA A 119 -8.27 19.64 0.33
C ALA A 119 -7.28 18.75 1.10
N CYS A 120 -6.43 17.99 0.41
CA CYS A 120 -5.50 17.01 0.98
C CYS A 120 -4.03 17.36 0.72
N ASP A 121 -3.73 18.61 0.35
CA ASP A 121 -2.35 19.05 0.10
C ASP A 121 -1.48 19.03 1.36
N GLN A 122 -2.09 19.14 2.54
CA GLN A 122 -1.40 19.04 3.84
C GLN A 122 -1.17 17.62 4.35
N ALA A 123 -1.64 16.58 3.65
CA ALA A 123 -1.35 15.21 4.07
C ALA A 123 0.15 14.91 3.92
N LEU A 124 0.75 14.21 4.89
CA LEU A 124 2.20 13.96 4.89
C LEU A 124 2.65 13.21 3.63
N LEU A 125 1.85 12.24 3.19
CA LEU A 125 2.08 11.50 1.95
C LEU A 125 0.78 11.31 1.18
N VAL A 126 0.80 11.69 -0.09
CA VAL A 126 -0.27 11.38 -1.05
C VAL A 126 0.30 10.57 -2.21
N VAL A 127 -0.30 9.41 -2.47
CA VAL A 127 -0.08 8.59 -3.66
C VAL A 127 -1.32 8.73 -4.55
N ASP A 128 -1.19 9.49 -5.63
CA ASP A 128 -2.27 9.74 -6.59
C ASP A 128 -2.12 8.91 -7.89
N ALA A 129 -3.09 9.05 -8.80
CA ALA A 129 -3.07 8.33 -10.07
C ALA A 129 -1.80 8.58 -10.91
N PHE A 130 -1.23 9.78 -10.85
CA PHE A 130 -0.02 10.10 -11.59
C PHE A 130 1.21 9.41 -10.98
N ASP A 131 1.28 9.33 -9.65
CA ASP A 131 2.31 8.52 -8.98
C ASP A 131 2.18 7.04 -9.32
N LEU A 132 0.96 6.49 -9.27
CA LEU A 132 0.71 5.09 -9.63
C LEU A 132 1.09 4.80 -11.09
N GLU A 133 0.73 5.68 -12.02
CA GLU A 133 1.03 5.50 -13.43
C GLU A 133 2.53 5.50 -13.72
N ARG A 134 3.27 6.46 -13.13
CA ARG A 134 4.72 6.64 -13.32
C ARG A 134 5.53 5.58 -12.60
N LYS A 135 5.21 5.30 -11.33
CA LYS A 135 6.05 4.47 -10.46
C LYS A 135 5.62 3.01 -10.40
N GLY A 136 4.43 2.69 -10.92
CA GLY A 136 3.91 1.32 -10.99
C GLY A 136 3.23 0.87 -9.69
N THR A 137 3.29 -0.43 -9.38
CA THR A 137 2.74 -0.98 -8.14
C THR A 137 3.52 -0.43 -6.94
N HIS A 138 2.80 -0.05 -5.88
CA HIS A 138 3.36 0.47 -4.63
C HIS A 138 3.17 -0.56 -3.49
N ALA A 139 4.21 -0.71 -2.68
CA ALA A 139 4.17 -1.36 -1.38
C ALA A 139 4.47 -0.31 -0.32
N ILE A 140 3.63 -0.24 0.71
CA ILE A 140 3.72 0.79 1.75
C ILE A 140 3.75 0.12 3.12
N TRP A 141 4.73 0.53 3.92
CA TRP A 141 4.88 0.16 5.32
C TRP A 141 4.62 1.38 6.18
N VAL A 142 3.76 1.24 7.17
CA VAL A 142 3.30 2.31 8.04
C VAL A 142 3.81 2.02 9.44
N ASP A 143 4.81 2.77 9.87
CA ASP A 143 5.33 2.72 11.23
C ASP A 143 4.81 3.92 12.06
N ALA A 144 4.96 3.85 13.37
CA ALA A 144 4.66 4.97 14.26
C ALA A 144 5.53 6.19 13.92
N GLU A 145 6.77 6.00 13.49
CA GLU A 145 7.72 7.09 13.22
C GLU A 145 7.76 7.51 11.75
N LYS A 146 7.55 6.58 10.81
CA LYS A 146 7.73 6.82 9.38
C LYS A 146 6.80 6.01 8.50
N ILE A 147 6.47 6.56 7.34
CA ILE A 147 5.83 5.82 6.25
C ILE A 147 6.88 5.56 5.17
N ARG A 148 7.12 4.29 4.87
CA ARG A 148 8.07 3.85 3.85
C ARG A 148 7.32 3.36 2.62
N VAL A 149 7.73 3.84 1.45
CA VAL A 149 7.16 3.43 0.16
C VAL A 149 8.24 2.81 -0.70
N GLU A 150 7.93 1.66 -1.28
CA GLU A 150 8.68 1.10 -2.41
C GLU A 150 7.77 0.94 -3.62
N THR A 151 8.35 1.14 -4.79
CA THR A 151 7.64 1.06 -6.06
C THR A 151 8.38 0.17 -7.05
N VAL A 152 7.68 -0.31 -8.07
CA VAL A 152 8.30 -1.07 -9.17
C VAL A 152 9.42 -0.26 -9.83
N ALA A 153 9.24 1.07 -9.96
CA ALA A 153 10.27 1.95 -10.50
C ALA A 153 11.55 1.97 -9.65
N ASP A 154 11.44 1.95 -8.32
CA ASP A 154 12.61 1.89 -7.42
C ASP A 154 13.41 0.60 -7.66
N TRP A 155 12.71 -0.53 -7.76
CA TRP A 155 13.32 -1.85 -7.98
C TRP A 155 13.97 -2.01 -9.37
N GLN A 156 13.40 -1.39 -10.40
CA GLN A 156 13.95 -1.46 -11.76
C GLN A 156 15.22 -0.63 -11.93
N GLY A 157 15.41 0.40 -11.09
CA GLY A 157 16.51 1.35 -11.15
C GLY A 157 16.45 2.28 -12.36
N GLN A 158 17.46 3.14 -12.51
CA GLN A 158 17.57 4.06 -13.64
C GLN A 158 18.10 3.31 -14.87
N ARG A 159 17.19 2.75 -15.67
CA ARG A 159 17.55 2.16 -16.97
C ARG A 159 17.33 3.17 -18.09
N PRO A 160 18.15 3.18 -19.16
CA PRO A 160 18.02 4.15 -20.26
C PRO A 160 16.67 4.15 -20.98
N TRP A 161 15.93 3.03 -20.92
CA TRP A 161 14.59 2.87 -21.48
C TRP A 161 13.46 3.00 -20.42
N SER A 162 13.82 3.22 -19.16
CA SER A 162 12.85 3.56 -18.13
C SER A 162 12.61 5.07 -18.16
N LEU A 163 11.36 5.51 -18.28
CA LEU A 163 10.98 6.92 -18.25
C LEU A 163 11.16 7.57 -16.87
N ASN A 164 11.74 6.85 -15.89
CA ASN A 164 11.82 7.22 -14.49
C ASN A 164 13.25 7.60 -14.08
N SER A 165 13.66 8.83 -14.37
CA SER A 165 15.00 9.34 -14.01
C SER A 165 15.15 9.78 -12.54
N GLY A 166 14.44 9.17 -11.57
CA GLY A 166 14.55 9.62 -10.16
C GLY A 166 13.64 8.96 -9.13
N ALA A 167 13.53 7.63 -9.11
CA ALA A 167 12.82 6.93 -8.04
C ALA A 167 13.79 6.66 -6.87
N SER A 168 13.65 7.41 -5.77
CA SER A 168 14.30 7.14 -4.49
C SER A 168 13.25 6.60 -3.55
N VAL A 169 13.61 5.57 -2.76
CA VAL A 169 12.80 5.07 -1.64
C VAL A 169 12.43 6.26 -0.76
N ARG A 170 11.17 6.69 -0.85
CA ARG A 170 10.68 7.80 -0.03
C ARG A 170 10.27 7.23 1.32
N SER A 171 11.03 7.61 2.35
CA SER A 171 10.56 7.56 3.73
C SER A 171 10.08 8.96 4.09
N VAL A 172 8.85 9.07 4.57
CA VAL A 172 8.26 10.32 5.05
C VAL A 172 8.14 10.20 6.57
N ALA A 173 8.73 11.14 7.30
CA ALA A 173 8.58 11.30 8.73
C ALA A 173 7.66 12.51 9.00
N PRO A 174 6.86 12.50 10.08
CA PRO A 174 6.12 13.68 10.50
C PRO A 174 7.11 14.74 11.00
N GLU A 175 6.79 16.01 10.78
CA GLU A 175 7.48 17.11 11.45
C GLU A 175 7.17 17.07 12.96
N PRO A 176 8.14 17.41 13.83
CA PRO A 176 8.01 17.34 15.29
C PRO A 176 7.00 18.33 15.88
#